data_AF-A0A9D2QWF4-F1
#
_entry.id   AF-A0A9D2QWF4-F1
#
_cell.length_a   1.000
_cell.length_b   1.000
_cell.length_c   1.000
_cell.angle_alpha   90.00
_cell.angle_beta   90.00
_cell.angle_gamma   90.00
#
_symmetry.space_group_name_H-M   'P 1'
#
loop_
_entity.id
_entity.type
_entity.pdbx_description
1 polymer ?
#
loop_
_entity_poly.entity_id
_entity_poly.type
_entity_poly.pdbx_seq_one_letter_code
_entity_poly.pdbx_strand_id
1 'polypeptide(L)'
;MKKRMKRLAALSMAVLMAASMAACGGSGGDSGSGDSGSGSGGSSSGGDKEIVYWNIGTESPDKDIIEAAVNKFNEETESGYTVTSVPTQNDSYKEKLVVAMSSGECPDMYSCWSGGPMYEYIDSGFGQPIDDLFNNSDIKDKLMESAIGQATYNDHIYAVPYLNVSMSGIFYNKEMFDKYGLEEPTTLSELENICDTLKENGITPFALANSSKWTGSMYFMNLAARYGGLEPFQNAVAGTGSFTDDCFIKAGEK
;
A
#
# COMPACT_ATOMS: atom_id res chain seq x y z
N MET A 1 -19.55 33.67 -31.52
CA MET A 1 -20.07 33.46 -30.15
C MET A 1 -19.04 32.79 -29.22
N LYS A 2 -18.39 31.67 -29.59
CA LYS A 2 -17.43 30.96 -28.71
C LYS A 2 -16.20 31.76 -28.23
N LYS A 3 -15.71 32.74 -29.00
CA LYS A 3 -14.57 33.60 -28.58
C LYS A 3 -14.95 34.75 -27.62
N ARG A 4 -16.22 35.18 -27.58
CA ARG A 4 -16.70 36.20 -26.63
C ARG A 4 -16.97 35.60 -25.25
N MET A 5 -17.44 34.34 -25.18
CA MET A 5 -17.61 33.61 -23.92
C MET A 5 -16.29 33.33 -23.19
N LYS A 6 -15.21 33.02 -23.92
CA LYS A 6 -13.87 32.81 -23.33
C LYS A 6 -13.26 34.10 -22.74
N ARG A 7 -13.65 35.28 -23.23
CA ARG A 7 -13.19 36.58 -22.70
C ARG A 7 -13.99 37.04 -21.48
N LEU A 8 -15.27 36.64 -21.38
CA LEU A 8 -16.11 36.92 -20.20
C LEU A 8 -15.78 36.01 -19.01
N ALA A 9 -15.44 34.74 -19.26
CA ALA A 9 -15.01 33.82 -18.19
C ALA A 9 -13.63 34.15 -17.60
N ALA A 10 -12.74 34.77 -18.38
CA ALA A 10 -11.44 35.23 -17.90
C ALA A 10 -11.54 36.51 -17.04
N LEU A 11 -12.54 37.37 -17.28
CA LEU A 11 -12.76 38.56 -16.46
C LEU A 11 -13.41 38.25 -15.10
N SER A 12 -14.22 37.19 -15.00
CA SER A 12 -14.85 36.78 -13.73
C SER A 12 -13.87 36.14 -12.74
N MET A 13 -12.73 35.62 -13.21
CA MET A 13 -11.75 34.94 -12.36
C MET A 13 -10.69 35.91 -11.78
N ALA A 14 -10.56 37.12 -12.34
CA ALA A 14 -9.66 38.16 -11.83
C ALA A 14 -10.27 38.99 -10.67
N VAL A 15 -11.60 39.01 -10.53
CA VAL A 15 -12.29 39.77 -9.46
C VAL A 15 -12.30 39.00 -8.12
N LEU A 16 -12.16 37.67 -8.16
CA LEU A 16 -12.14 36.83 -6.94
C LEU A 16 -10.77 36.78 -6.24
N MET A 17 -9.68 37.20 -6.89
CA MET A 17 -8.34 37.25 -6.28
C MET A 17 -8.03 38.58 -5.56
N ALA A 18 -8.93 39.57 -5.60
CA ALA A 18 -8.70 40.87 -4.96
C ALA A 18 -9.35 41.01 -3.56
N ALA A 19 -10.02 39.98 -3.04
CA ALA A 19 -10.80 40.07 -1.80
C ALA A 19 -10.12 39.47 -0.55
N SER A 20 -8.89 38.96 -0.64
CA SER A 20 -8.20 38.28 0.47
C SER A 20 -7.06 39.07 1.12
N MET A 21 -6.94 40.38 0.87
CA MET A 21 -5.90 41.24 1.46
C MET A 21 -6.46 42.42 2.28
N ALA A 22 -7.45 42.15 3.15
CA ALA A 22 -7.92 43.12 4.12
C ALA A 22 -8.41 42.44 5.42
N ALA A 23 -7.50 41.83 6.18
CA ALA A 23 -7.76 41.47 7.58
C ALA A 23 -6.46 41.36 8.38
N CYS A 24 -5.71 42.47 8.46
CA CYS A 24 -4.78 42.72 9.55
C CYS A 24 -4.96 44.17 10.00
N GLY A 25 -5.26 44.35 11.30
CA GLY A 25 -4.91 45.56 12.03
C GLY A 25 -6.07 46.48 12.44
N GLY A 26 -6.38 46.46 13.74
CA GLY A 26 -6.14 47.67 14.55
C GLY A 26 -7.21 48.13 15.54
N SER A 27 -6.71 48.41 16.76
CA SER A 27 -7.25 49.23 17.87
C SER A 27 -8.31 48.57 18.76
N GLY A 28 -8.23 48.59 20.09
CA GLY A 28 -7.35 49.21 21.10
C GLY A 28 -8.16 49.09 22.40
N GLY A 29 -7.66 48.42 23.44
CA GLY A 29 -6.87 49.01 24.52
C GLY A 29 -7.74 49.18 25.77
N ASP A 30 -7.46 48.44 26.84
CA ASP A 30 -7.35 48.98 28.21
C ASP A 30 -6.78 47.91 29.17
N SER A 31 -6.30 48.41 30.29
CA SER A 31 -5.31 47.93 31.23
C SER A 31 -5.97 47.24 32.44
N GLY A 32 -5.31 46.24 33.05
CA GLY A 32 -5.77 45.72 34.35
C GLY A 32 -4.94 44.55 34.87
N SER A 33 -4.02 44.85 35.78
CA SER A 33 -3.24 43.91 36.58
C SER A 33 -4.05 43.30 37.74
N GLY A 34 -3.72 42.07 38.15
CA GLY A 34 -4.14 41.42 39.41
C GLY A 34 -4.57 39.97 39.18
N ASP A 35 -3.71 38.98 39.41
CA ASP A 35 -3.43 38.27 40.68
C ASP A 35 -4.25 36.97 40.86
N SER A 36 -3.51 35.87 41.06
CA SER A 36 -3.77 34.61 41.77
C SER A 36 -5.19 34.04 41.90
N GLY A 37 -5.37 32.81 41.40
CA GLY A 37 -6.51 31.96 41.74
C GLY A 37 -6.34 30.51 41.29
N SER A 38 -5.88 29.66 42.21
CA SER A 38 -5.89 28.20 42.10
C SER A 38 -7.34 27.69 42.05
N GLY A 39 -7.63 26.78 41.11
CA GLY A 39 -8.97 26.22 40.91
C GLY A 39 -8.90 24.85 40.23
N SER A 40 -8.89 23.81 41.06
CA SER A 40 -9.00 22.39 40.73
C SER A 40 -10.26 22.06 39.92
N GLY A 41 -10.13 21.05 39.04
CA GLY A 41 -11.25 20.18 38.67
C GLY A 41 -12.01 20.57 37.41
N GLY A 42 -11.40 20.34 36.25
CA GLY A 42 -12.13 20.15 35.00
C GLY A 42 -11.95 18.71 34.56
N SER A 43 -12.90 17.83 34.87
CA SER A 43 -13.02 16.52 34.24
C SER A 43 -12.97 16.71 32.73
N SER A 44 -11.90 16.24 32.10
CA SER A 44 -11.86 16.14 30.65
C SER A 44 -12.93 15.13 30.26
N SER A 45 -14.07 15.62 29.77
CA SER A 45 -15.05 14.83 29.05
C SER A 45 -14.28 14.06 27.98
N GLY A 46 -14.14 12.75 28.17
CA GLY A 46 -13.44 11.88 27.23
C GLY A 46 -14.18 11.92 25.90
N GLY A 47 -13.64 12.68 24.94
CA GLY A 47 -14.02 12.49 23.55
C GLY A 47 -13.49 11.13 23.12
N ASP A 48 -14.35 10.34 22.48
CA ASP A 48 -13.98 9.05 21.90
C ASP A 48 -12.76 9.28 20.99
N LYS A 49 -11.68 8.54 21.23
CA LYS A 49 -10.44 8.69 20.48
C LYS A 49 -10.53 7.88 19.20
N GLU A 50 -10.27 8.48 18.06
CA GLU A 50 -10.33 7.81 16.76
C GLU A 50 -8.95 7.32 16.32
N ILE A 51 -8.89 6.11 15.78
CA ILE A 51 -7.75 5.52 15.06
C ILE A 51 -8.12 5.46 13.58
N VAL A 52 -7.39 6.18 12.74
CA VAL A 52 -7.60 6.15 11.29
C VAL A 52 -6.75 5.04 10.67
N TYR A 53 -7.42 4.09 10.01
CA TYR A 53 -6.77 2.96 9.34
C TYR A 53 -6.90 3.05 7.81
N TRP A 54 -5.80 3.33 7.11
CA TRP A 54 -5.76 3.34 5.66
C TRP A 54 -5.41 1.97 5.08
N ASN A 55 -6.22 1.46 4.15
CA ASN A 55 -6.00 0.15 3.54
C ASN A 55 -6.41 0.08 2.05
N ILE A 56 -6.24 -1.09 1.45
CA ILE A 56 -6.55 -1.35 0.03
C ILE A 56 -7.78 -2.23 -0.21
N GLY A 57 -8.53 -2.59 0.84
CA GLY A 57 -9.71 -3.47 0.75
C GLY A 57 -10.92 -2.74 0.18
N THR A 58 -10.90 -2.41 -1.11
CA THR A 58 -12.00 -1.70 -1.79
C THR A 58 -13.12 -2.62 -2.28
N GLU A 59 -12.84 -3.91 -2.44
CA GLU A 59 -13.75 -4.91 -2.97
C GLU A 59 -13.73 -6.20 -2.14
N SER A 60 -14.80 -7.00 -2.23
CA SER A 60 -14.88 -8.31 -1.57
C SER A 60 -13.88 -9.30 -2.18
N PRO A 61 -13.29 -10.21 -1.38
CA PRO A 61 -13.61 -10.44 0.04
C PRO A 61 -12.86 -9.52 1.02
N ASP A 62 -11.78 -8.86 0.59
CA ASP A 62 -10.89 -8.10 1.49
C ASP A 62 -11.63 -6.97 2.21
N LYS A 63 -12.50 -6.25 1.50
CA LYS A 63 -13.38 -5.23 2.08
C LYS A 63 -14.19 -5.81 3.24
N ASP A 64 -14.88 -6.92 3.01
CA ASP A 64 -15.79 -7.52 3.98
C ASP A 64 -15.04 -8.03 5.21
N ILE A 65 -13.83 -8.58 5.00
CA ILE A 65 -12.96 -9.05 6.08
C ILE A 65 -12.53 -7.87 6.97
N ILE A 66 -12.07 -6.77 6.36
CA ILE A 66 -11.61 -5.59 7.10
C ILE A 66 -12.78 -4.91 7.83
N GLU A 67 -13.92 -4.75 7.16
CA GLU A 67 -15.13 -4.18 7.79
C GLU A 67 -15.59 -5.03 8.97
N ALA A 68 -15.61 -6.36 8.83
CA ALA A 68 -15.96 -7.25 9.93
C ALA A 68 -15.00 -7.13 11.13
N ALA A 69 -13.69 -7.03 10.87
CA ALA A 69 -12.69 -6.86 11.93
C ALA A 69 -12.82 -5.51 12.65
N VAL A 70 -13.03 -4.42 11.91
CA VAL A 70 -13.22 -3.07 12.45
C VAL A 70 -14.51 -2.98 13.26
N ASN A 71 -15.62 -3.51 12.74
CA ASN A 71 -16.90 -3.53 13.45
C ASN A 71 -16.78 -4.32 14.75
N LYS A 72 -16.16 -5.51 14.68
CA LYS A 72 -15.93 -6.33 15.87
C LYS A 72 -15.10 -5.58 16.93
N PHE A 73 -14.02 -4.90 16.54
CA PHE A 73 -13.22 -4.11 17.47
C PHE A 73 -14.06 -3.00 18.13
N ASN A 74 -14.78 -2.23 17.32
CA ASN A 74 -15.59 -1.09 17.78
C ASN A 74 -16.78 -1.51 18.66
N GLU A 75 -17.34 -2.70 18.45
CA GLU A 75 -18.50 -3.22 19.21
C GLU A 75 -18.08 -3.96 20.49
N GLU A 76 -16.99 -4.74 20.43
CA GLU A 76 -16.65 -5.69 21.50
C GLU A 76 -15.49 -5.21 22.40
N THR A 77 -14.73 -4.17 22.01
CA THR A 77 -13.52 -3.75 22.75
C THR A 77 -13.73 -2.46 23.53
N GLU A 78 -13.72 -2.55 24.86
CA GLU A 78 -13.77 -1.38 25.76
C GLU A 78 -12.39 -0.71 25.92
N SER A 79 -11.88 -0.12 24.83
CA SER A 79 -10.56 0.56 24.82
C SER A 79 -10.65 2.07 25.00
N GLY A 80 -11.84 2.67 24.80
CA GLY A 80 -12.00 4.11 24.63
C GLY A 80 -11.53 4.64 23.27
N TYR A 81 -11.21 3.74 22.34
CA TYR A 81 -10.87 4.05 20.96
C TYR A 81 -11.88 3.44 19.99
N THR A 82 -12.12 4.13 18.87
CA THR A 82 -12.82 3.61 17.70
C THR A 82 -11.88 3.59 16.50
N VAL A 83 -12.07 2.64 15.58
CA VAL A 83 -11.30 2.53 14.34
C VAL A 83 -12.17 2.94 13.16
N THR A 84 -11.65 3.84 12.34
CA THR A 84 -12.24 4.24 11.05
C THR A 84 -11.38 3.74 9.90
N SER A 85 -11.94 2.83 9.10
CA SER A 85 -11.29 2.28 7.90
C SER A 85 -11.47 3.19 6.69
N VAL A 86 -10.38 3.49 5.99
CA VAL A 86 -10.36 4.31 4.77
C VAL A 86 -9.74 3.50 3.62
N PRO A 87 -10.54 2.72 2.89
CA PRO A 87 -10.05 1.96 1.75
C PRO A 87 -9.75 2.88 0.56
N THR A 88 -8.68 2.61 -0.18
CA THR A 88 -8.33 3.32 -1.42
C THR A 88 -7.79 2.31 -2.44
N GLN A 89 -8.11 2.51 -3.73
CA GLN A 89 -7.65 1.60 -4.78
C GLN A 89 -6.12 1.52 -4.80
N ASN A 90 -5.58 0.32 -5.01
CA ASN A 90 -4.16 -0.04 -4.85
C ASN A 90 -3.14 0.96 -5.40
N ASP A 91 -3.31 1.45 -6.62
CA ASP A 91 -2.32 2.33 -7.26
C ASP A 91 -2.45 3.76 -6.70
N SER A 92 -3.67 4.28 -6.57
CA SER A 92 -3.93 5.54 -5.87
C SER A 92 -3.48 5.53 -4.42
N TYR A 93 -3.55 4.38 -3.75
CA TYR A 93 -3.12 4.20 -2.36
C TYR A 93 -1.60 4.37 -2.21
N LYS A 94 -0.81 3.81 -3.14
CA LYS A 94 0.65 3.99 -3.13
C LYS A 94 1.04 5.46 -3.28
N GLU A 95 0.41 6.17 -4.22
CA GLU A 95 0.61 7.61 -4.38
C GLU A 95 0.22 8.39 -3.12
N LYS A 96 -0.92 8.05 -2.51
CA LYS A 96 -1.41 8.66 -1.27
C LYS A 96 -0.43 8.46 -0.11
N LEU A 97 0.13 7.27 0.06
CA LEU A 97 1.13 7.00 1.11
C LEU A 97 2.41 7.81 0.90
N VAL A 98 2.94 7.85 -0.33
CA VAL A 98 4.15 8.63 -0.63
C VAL A 98 3.96 10.11 -0.30
N VAL A 99 2.80 10.68 -0.65
CA VAL A 99 2.47 12.08 -0.32
C VAL A 99 2.37 12.28 1.19
N ALA A 100 1.63 11.41 1.89
CA ALA A 100 1.43 11.51 3.33
C ALA A 100 2.75 11.40 4.11
N MET A 101 3.62 10.47 3.73
CA MET A 101 4.94 10.30 4.33
C MET A 101 5.85 11.50 4.02
N SER A 102 5.75 12.08 2.82
CA SER A 102 6.52 13.29 2.49
C SER A 102 6.04 14.53 3.25
N SER A 103 4.75 14.62 3.60
CA SER A 103 4.18 15.74 4.36
C SER A 103 4.18 15.54 5.88
N GLY A 104 4.39 14.30 6.34
CA GLY A 104 4.24 13.92 7.76
C GLY A 104 2.78 13.75 8.20
N GLU A 105 1.81 13.75 7.27
CA GLU A 105 0.38 13.61 7.55
C GLU A 105 -0.08 12.15 7.40
N CYS A 106 0.63 11.25 8.07
CA CYS A 106 0.35 9.80 8.04
C CYS A 106 -0.88 9.44 8.89
N PRO A 107 -1.64 8.39 8.52
CA PRO A 107 -2.67 7.83 9.39
C PRO A 107 -2.06 7.14 10.62
N ASP A 108 -2.88 6.86 11.63
CA ASP A 108 -2.45 6.08 12.80
C ASP A 108 -2.03 4.65 12.41
N MET A 109 -2.75 4.06 11.45
CA MET A 109 -2.47 2.73 10.91
C MET A 109 -2.54 2.73 9.38
N TYR A 110 -1.66 1.98 8.73
CA TYR A 110 -1.69 1.79 7.29
C TYR A 110 -1.28 0.37 6.88
N SER A 111 -1.93 -0.15 5.84
CA SER A 111 -1.48 -1.37 5.16
C SER A 111 -0.20 -1.10 4.38
N CYS A 112 0.75 -2.04 4.41
CA CYS A 112 1.99 -1.95 3.65
C CYS A 112 2.34 -3.30 3.01
N TRP A 113 3.20 -3.28 2.00
CA TRP A 113 3.82 -4.48 1.45
C TRP A 113 5.18 -4.68 2.11
N SER A 114 5.45 -5.89 2.58
CA SER A 114 6.75 -6.26 3.15
C SER A 114 7.89 -6.09 2.14
N GLY A 115 9.12 -6.15 2.63
CA GLY A 115 10.32 -5.95 1.81
C GLY A 115 10.61 -4.47 1.57
N GLY A 116 11.15 -4.15 0.39
CA GLY A 116 11.68 -2.82 0.05
C GLY A 116 10.80 -1.64 0.45
N PRO A 117 9.51 -1.58 0.03
CA PRO A 117 8.65 -0.46 0.40
C PRO A 117 8.48 -0.27 1.91
N MET A 118 8.29 -1.37 2.66
CA MET A 118 8.20 -1.30 4.12
C MET A 118 9.51 -0.82 4.75
N TYR A 119 10.65 -1.31 4.27
CA TYR A 119 11.97 -0.92 4.75
C TYR A 119 12.23 0.57 4.53
N GLU A 120 11.91 1.09 3.34
CA GLU A 120 12.03 2.52 3.03
C GLU A 120 11.19 3.40 3.97
N TYR A 121 9.96 2.98 4.29
CA TYR A 121 9.10 3.71 5.22
C TYR A 121 9.62 3.66 6.66
N ILE A 122 10.14 2.51 7.10
CA ILE A 122 10.76 2.36 8.42
C ILE A 122 12.01 3.25 8.54
N ASP A 123 12.92 3.18 7.56
CA ASP A 123 14.16 3.97 7.56
C ASP A 123 13.88 5.49 7.47
N SER A 124 12.73 5.86 6.89
CA SER A 124 12.25 7.25 6.85
C SER A 124 11.52 7.71 8.12
N GLY A 125 11.41 6.84 9.14
CA GLY A 125 10.79 7.18 10.43
C GLY A 125 9.27 7.02 10.47
N PHE A 126 8.67 6.37 9.48
CA PHE A 126 7.22 6.12 9.41
C PHE A 126 6.80 4.72 9.88
N GLY A 127 7.74 3.90 10.31
CA GLY A 127 7.48 2.61 10.96
C GLY A 127 7.78 2.66 12.45
N GLN A 128 6.83 2.22 13.27
CA GLN A 128 7.01 2.05 14.71
C GLN A 128 7.26 0.58 15.03
N PRO A 129 8.34 0.23 15.76
CA PRO A 129 8.52 -1.14 16.23
C PRO A 129 7.41 -1.49 17.22
N ILE A 130 6.87 -2.70 17.09
CA ILE A 130 5.75 -3.21 17.87
C ILE A 130 6.13 -4.46 18.66
N ASP A 131 7.43 -4.70 18.92
CA ASP A 131 7.93 -5.92 19.56
C ASP A 131 7.21 -6.22 20.88
N ASP A 132 7.05 -5.22 21.75
CA ASP A 132 6.39 -5.37 23.04
C ASP A 132 4.91 -5.72 22.88
N LEU A 133 4.21 -5.06 21.95
CA LEU A 133 2.80 -5.35 21.68
C LEU A 133 2.63 -6.76 21.10
N PHE A 134 3.49 -7.12 20.16
CA PHE A 134 3.46 -8.39 19.48
C PHE A 134 3.76 -9.54 20.44
N ASN A 135 4.85 -9.44 21.22
CA ASN A 135 5.28 -10.48 22.17
C ASN A 135 4.36 -10.65 23.38
N ASN A 136 3.63 -9.59 23.78
CA ASN A 136 2.63 -9.67 24.85
C ASN A 136 1.23 -10.09 24.37
N SER A 137 1.07 -10.38 23.07
CA SER A 137 -0.21 -10.81 22.49
C SER A 137 -0.17 -12.29 22.09
N ASP A 138 -1.36 -12.89 21.94
CA ASP A 138 -1.51 -14.27 21.46
C ASP A 138 -1.40 -14.39 19.92
N ILE A 139 -1.15 -13.29 19.21
CA ILE A 139 -1.14 -13.27 17.75
C ILE A 139 0.02 -14.05 17.16
N LYS A 140 1.16 -14.07 17.86
CA LYS A 140 2.36 -14.77 17.43
C LYS A 140 2.11 -16.25 17.17
N ASP A 141 1.30 -16.88 18.02
CA ASP A 141 0.96 -18.31 17.92
C ASP A 141 -0.05 -18.61 16.81
N LYS A 142 -0.67 -17.57 16.24
CA LYS A 142 -1.66 -17.67 15.15
C LYS A 142 -1.05 -17.40 13.77
N LEU A 143 0.21 -16.97 13.72
CA LEU A 143 0.88 -16.56 12.49
C LEU A 143 1.96 -17.56 12.07
N MET A 144 2.14 -17.68 10.76
CA MET A 144 3.25 -18.46 10.19
C MET A 144 4.58 -17.77 10.47
N GLU A 145 5.61 -18.53 10.82
CA GLU A 145 6.97 -17.99 11.06
C GLU A 145 7.49 -17.19 9.86
N SER A 146 7.21 -17.64 8.63
CA SER A 146 7.58 -16.91 7.41
C SER A 146 6.89 -15.54 7.29
N ALA A 147 5.65 -15.41 7.76
CA ALA A 147 4.93 -14.15 7.77
C ALA A 147 5.50 -13.18 8.81
N ILE A 148 5.89 -13.71 9.99
CA ILE A 148 6.57 -12.93 11.02
C ILE A 148 7.93 -12.44 10.49
N GLY A 149 8.68 -13.30 9.80
CA GLY A 149 9.94 -12.91 9.15
C GLY A 149 9.75 -11.78 8.14
N GLN A 150 8.65 -11.77 7.38
CA GLN A 150 8.33 -10.68 6.44
C GLN A 150 7.92 -9.36 7.13
N ALA A 151 7.42 -9.43 8.36
CA ALA A 151 7.10 -8.26 9.18
C ALA A 151 8.31 -7.73 9.99
N THR A 152 9.45 -8.42 9.91
CA THR A 152 10.65 -8.10 10.68
C THR A 152 11.67 -7.35 9.81
N TYR A 153 12.31 -6.33 10.37
CA TYR A 153 13.39 -5.59 9.74
C TYR A 153 14.35 -5.10 10.83
N ASN A 154 15.68 -5.15 10.60
CA ASN A 154 16.69 -4.76 11.59
C ASN A 154 16.42 -5.32 13.00
N ASP A 155 16.09 -6.61 13.08
CA ASP A 155 15.78 -7.36 14.31
C ASP A 155 14.55 -6.89 15.12
N HIS A 156 13.70 -6.04 14.51
CA HIS A 156 12.46 -5.55 15.11
C HIS A 156 11.23 -5.92 14.29
N ILE A 157 10.12 -6.21 14.96
CA ILE A 157 8.82 -6.46 14.33
C ILE A 157 8.12 -5.11 14.12
N TYR A 158 7.74 -4.79 12.88
CA TYR A 158 7.11 -3.51 12.53
C TYR A 158 5.67 -3.62 12.05
N ALA A 159 5.20 -4.83 11.74
CA ALA A 159 3.88 -5.03 11.15
C ALA A 159 3.19 -6.27 11.70
N VAL A 160 1.86 -6.29 11.58
CA VAL A 160 1.04 -7.48 11.84
C VAL A 160 0.55 -8.04 10.49
N PRO A 161 1.03 -9.21 10.06
CA PRO A 161 0.44 -9.91 8.91
C PRO A 161 -1.02 -10.26 9.17
N TYR A 162 -1.94 -9.93 8.25
CA TYR A 162 -3.38 -10.07 8.53
C TYR A 162 -4.26 -10.65 7.40
N LEU A 163 -3.83 -10.65 6.13
CA LEU A 163 -4.62 -11.24 5.03
C LEU A 163 -4.05 -12.58 4.59
N ASN A 164 -2.91 -12.56 3.91
CA ASN A 164 -2.35 -13.74 3.28
C ASN A 164 -0.83 -13.67 3.14
N VAL A 165 -0.23 -14.84 2.93
CA VAL A 165 1.09 -14.96 2.32
C VAL A 165 0.88 -15.22 0.83
N SER A 166 1.26 -14.26 0.00
CA SER A 166 1.05 -14.36 -1.45
C SER A 166 2.14 -15.20 -2.12
N MET A 167 1.74 -16.11 -3.00
CA MET A 167 2.64 -16.90 -3.83
C MET A 167 2.51 -16.49 -5.30
N SER A 168 3.64 -16.43 -6.00
CA SER A 168 3.64 -16.25 -7.46
C SER A 168 3.57 -17.61 -8.15
N GLY A 169 2.71 -17.72 -9.16
CA GLY A 169 2.52 -18.93 -9.95
C GLY A 169 1.77 -18.67 -11.24
N ILE A 170 1.79 -19.65 -12.13
CA ILE A 170 1.00 -19.64 -13.37
C ILE A 170 -0.31 -20.37 -13.10
N PHE A 171 -1.42 -19.68 -13.31
CA PHE A 171 -2.76 -20.25 -13.25
C PHE A 171 -3.25 -20.51 -14.68
N TYR A 172 -3.89 -21.65 -14.90
CA TYR A 172 -4.34 -22.07 -16.23
C TYR A 172 -5.78 -22.60 -16.21
N ASN A 173 -6.43 -22.57 -17.36
CA ASN A 173 -7.78 -23.14 -17.55
C ASN A 173 -7.66 -24.63 -17.89
N LYS A 174 -8.10 -25.50 -16.98
CA LYS A 174 -8.03 -26.96 -17.14
C LYS A 174 -8.83 -27.49 -18.32
N GLU A 175 -10.05 -26.99 -18.54
CA GLU A 175 -10.88 -27.39 -19.68
C GLU A 175 -10.23 -27.04 -21.01
N MET A 176 -9.52 -25.90 -21.07
CA MET A 176 -8.75 -25.50 -22.23
C MET A 176 -7.56 -26.44 -22.45
N PHE A 177 -6.82 -26.79 -21.39
CA PHE A 177 -5.71 -27.73 -21.49
C PHE A 177 -6.18 -29.09 -21.98
N ASP A 178 -7.26 -29.63 -21.41
CA ASP A 178 -7.86 -30.90 -21.84
C ASP A 178 -8.32 -30.86 -23.31
N LYS A 179 -8.96 -29.77 -23.74
CA LYS A 179 -9.45 -29.60 -25.12
C LYS A 179 -8.34 -29.64 -26.16
N TYR A 180 -7.16 -29.10 -25.84
CA TYR A 180 -6.02 -29.01 -26.75
C TYR A 180 -4.95 -30.08 -26.47
N GLY A 181 -5.18 -31.00 -25.53
CA GLY A 181 -4.23 -32.05 -25.17
C GLY A 181 -2.93 -31.50 -24.59
N LEU A 182 -3.00 -30.43 -23.80
CA LEU A 182 -1.87 -29.76 -23.17
C LEU A 182 -1.63 -30.31 -21.75
N GLU A 183 -0.37 -30.41 -21.36
CA GLU A 183 0.03 -30.81 -20.00
C GLU A 183 0.68 -29.63 -19.25
N GLU A 184 0.73 -29.72 -17.92
CA GLU A 184 1.38 -28.71 -17.08
C GLU A 184 2.87 -28.61 -17.44
N PRO A 185 3.38 -27.43 -17.83
CA PRO A 185 4.77 -27.29 -18.25
C PRO A 185 5.71 -27.34 -17.05
N THR A 186 6.80 -28.10 -17.19
CA THR A 186 7.89 -28.19 -16.22
C THR A 186 9.10 -27.35 -16.62
N THR A 187 9.16 -26.93 -17.88
CA THR A 187 10.21 -26.08 -18.44
C THR A 187 9.65 -24.85 -19.14
N LEU A 188 10.49 -23.83 -19.33
CA LEU A 188 10.09 -22.63 -20.09
C LEU A 188 9.77 -22.97 -21.55
N SER A 189 10.52 -23.88 -22.17
CA SER A 189 10.25 -24.28 -23.57
C SER A 189 8.92 -25.02 -23.72
N GLU A 190 8.52 -25.84 -22.75
CA GLU A 190 7.17 -26.44 -22.73
C GLU A 190 6.08 -25.37 -22.61
N LEU A 191 6.29 -24.36 -21.75
CA LEU A 191 5.36 -23.24 -21.63
C LEU A 191 5.27 -22.43 -22.93
N GLU A 192 6.38 -22.21 -23.62
CA GLU A 192 6.41 -21.53 -24.93
C GLU A 192 5.66 -22.34 -25.99
N ASN A 193 5.82 -23.66 -26.03
CA ASN A 193 5.08 -24.54 -26.93
C ASN A 193 3.56 -24.53 -26.66
N ILE A 194 3.15 -24.46 -25.39
CA ILE A 194 1.75 -24.26 -25.01
C ILE A 194 1.25 -22.92 -25.57
N CYS A 195 2.03 -21.85 -25.43
CA CYS A 195 1.66 -20.53 -25.95
C CYS A 195 1.52 -20.55 -27.48
N ASP A 196 2.40 -21.24 -28.19
CA ASP A 196 2.33 -21.41 -29.64
C ASP A 196 1.06 -22.16 -30.06
N THR A 197 0.76 -23.28 -29.40
CA THR A 197 -0.46 -24.07 -29.65
C THR A 197 -1.73 -23.24 -29.45
N LEU A 198 -1.80 -22.45 -28.37
CA LEU A 198 -2.96 -21.59 -28.10
C LEU A 198 -3.08 -20.47 -29.15
N LYS A 199 -1.98 -19.83 -29.54
CA LYS A 199 -1.98 -18.78 -30.59
C LYS A 199 -2.43 -19.33 -31.94
N GLU A 200 -1.96 -20.50 -32.34
CA GLU A 200 -2.37 -21.17 -33.59
C GLU A 200 -3.88 -21.44 -33.65
N ASN A 201 -4.50 -21.64 -32.47
CA ASN A 201 -5.93 -21.83 -32.31
C ASN A 201 -6.71 -20.53 -32.04
N GLY A 202 -6.07 -19.36 -32.20
CA GLY A 202 -6.69 -18.05 -32.02
C GLY A 202 -7.00 -17.70 -30.56
N ILE A 203 -6.34 -18.35 -29.60
CA ILE A 203 -6.51 -18.13 -28.17
C ILE A 203 -5.34 -17.31 -27.63
N THR A 204 -5.65 -16.30 -26.83
CA THR A 204 -4.66 -15.55 -26.07
C THR A 204 -4.05 -16.44 -24.99
N PRO A 205 -2.73 -16.72 -25.01
CA PRO A 205 -2.13 -17.65 -24.04
C PRO A 205 -2.16 -17.16 -22.59
N PHE A 206 -1.94 -15.86 -22.38
CA PHE A 206 -1.93 -15.23 -21.07
C PHE A 206 -2.91 -14.06 -21.02
N ALA A 207 -3.83 -14.13 -20.06
CA ALA A 207 -4.56 -12.94 -19.63
C ALA A 207 -3.63 -12.07 -18.78
N LEU A 208 -3.29 -10.88 -19.28
CA LEU A 208 -2.39 -9.95 -18.59
C LEU A 208 -2.92 -8.52 -18.65
N ALA A 209 -3.39 -8.01 -17.52
CA ALA A 209 -3.77 -6.61 -17.35
C ALA A 209 -2.53 -5.76 -16.99
N ASN A 210 -1.74 -5.36 -18.00
CA ASN A 210 -0.43 -4.70 -17.80
C ASN A 210 -0.48 -3.15 -17.80
N SER A 211 -1.63 -2.55 -17.51
CA SER A 211 -1.74 -1.08 -17.43
C SER A 211 -0.89 -0.54 -16.28
N SER A 212 -0.96 -1.16 -15.10
CA SER A 212 -0.22 -0.79 -13.89
C SER A 212 1.23 -1.27 -13.86
N LYS A 213 1.71 -1.96 -14.90
CA LYS A 213 3.10 -2.46 -15.11
C LYS A 213 3.61 -3.53 -14.14
N TRP A 214 3.20 -3.51 -12.88
CA TRP A 214 3.66 -4.46 -11.87
C TRP A 214 3.26 -5.91 -12.23
N THR A 215 2.09 -6.11 -12.83
CA THR A 215 1.61 -7.43 -13.25
C THR A 215 2.53 -8.05 -14.31
N GLY A 216 2.99 -7.27 -15.29
CA GLY A 216 3.99 -7.72 -16.26
C GLY A 216 5.36 -7.93 -15.63
N SER A 217 5.77 -7.08 -14.68
CA SER A 217 7.06 -7.22 -13.99
C SER A 217 7.19 -8.56 -13.24
N MET A 218 6.08 -9.17 -12.81
CA MET A 218 6.10 -10.49 -12.17
C MET A 218 6.67 -11.58 -13.09
N TYR A 219 6.43 -11.51 -14.40
CA TYR A 219 6.99 -12.46 -15.37
C TYR A 219 8.51 -12.31 -15.44
N PHE A 220 8.97 -11.07 -15.60
CA PHE A 220 10.40 -10.74 -15.61
C PHE A 220 11.10 -11.20 -14.32
N MET A 221 10.55 -10.87 -13.15
CA MET A 221 11.14 -11.23 -11.86
C MET A 221 11.22 -12.76 -11.68
N ASN A 222 10.18 -13.50 -12.07
CA ASN A 222 10.20 -14.97 -12.01
C ASN A 222 11.27 -15.55 -12.95
N LEU A 223 11.36 -15.05 -14.20
CA LEU A 223 12.34 -15.52 -15.17
C LEU A 223 13.78 -15.21 -14.72
N ALA A 224 14.04 -13.98 -14.28
CA ALA A 224 15.36 -13.59 -13.79
C ALA A 224 15.78 -14.43 -12.58
N ALA A 225 14.86 -14.69 -11.64
CA ALA A 225 15.11 -15.57 -10.50
C ALA A 225 15.35 -17.03 -10.92
N ARG A 226 14.67 -17.53 -11.97
CA ARG A 226 14.90 -18.89 -12.50
C ARG A 226 16.25 -19.01 -13.24
N TYR A 227 16.70 -17.96 -13.92
CA TYR A 227 17.99 -17.97 -14.61
C TYR A 227 19.18 -17.77 -13.68
N GLY A 228 19.07 -16.87 -12.70
CA GLY A 228 20.21 -16.43 -11.88
C GLY A 228 20.14 -16.82 -10.40
N GLY A 229 19.01 -17.35 -9.93
CA GLY A 229 18.73 -17.43 -8.49
C GLY A 229 18.35 -16.08 -7.90
N LEU A 230 18.27 -16.00 -6.57
CA LEU A 230 17.86 -14.78 -5.85
C LEU A 230 19.02 -13.79 -5.62
N GLU A 231 20.25 -14.29 -5.55
CA GLU A 231 21.44 -13.49 -5.23
C GLU A 231 21.68 -12.31 -6.19
N PRO A 232 21.52 -12.44 -7.53
CA PRO A 232 21.68 -11.30 -8.42
C PRO A 232 20.72 -10.15 -8.12
N PHE A 233 19.45 -10.44 -7.79
CA PHE A 233 18.47 -9.42 -7.39
C PHE A 233 18.89 -8.76 -6.07
N GLN A 234 19.33 -9.55 -5.09
CA GLN A 234 19.76 -9.02 -3.79
C GLN A 234 20.96 -8.08 -3.92
N ASN A 235 21.97 -8.48 -4.71
CA ASN A 235 23.15 -7.66 -4.96
C ASN A 235 22.82 -6.41 -5.76
N ALA A 236 21.97 -6.51 -6.80
CA ALA A 236 21.56 -5.36 -7.60
C ALA A 236 20.79 -4.33 -6.76
N VAL A 237 19.86 -4.77 -5.90
CA VAL A 237 19.12 -3.88 -4.98
C VAL A 237 20.05 -3.26 -3.93
N ALA A 238 21.03 -4.01 -3.41
CA ALA A 238 22.02 -3.51 -2.47
C ALA A 238 23.08 -2.57 -3.10
N GLY A 239 23.04 -2.37 -4.43
CA GLY A 239 24.03 -1.58 -5.16
C GLY A 239 25.41 -2.22 -5.27
N THR A 240 25.54 -3.51 -4.93
CA THR A 240 26.78 -4.30 -5.02
C THR A 240 26.87 -5.16 -6.29
N GLY A 241 25.75 -5.31 -7.01
CA GLY A 241 25.63 -6.01 -8.30
C GLY A 241 25.15 -5.10 -9.43
N SER A 242 24.69 -5.69 -10.54
CA SER A 242 24.19 -4.95 -11.71
C SER A 242 22.87 -5.50 -12.25
N PHE A 243 21.95 -4.63 -12.64
CA PHE A 243 20.75 -5.01 -13.40
C PHE A 243 21.04 -5.42 -14.86
N THR A 244 22.31 -5.41 -15.27
CA THR A 244 22.78 -5.92 -16.56
C THR A 244 23.39 -7.31 -16.48
N ASP A 245 23.28 -8.00 -15.34
CA ASP A 245 23.72 -9.40 -15.24
C ASP A 245 22.91 -10.30 -16.19
N ASP A 246 23.53 -11.37 -16.69
CA ASP A 246 22.98 -12.25 -17.73
C ASP A 246 21.56 -12.74 -17.43
N CYS A 247 21.21 -12.98 -16.17
CA CYS A 247 19.87 -13.44 -15.79
C CYS A 247 18.79 -12.38 -16.07
N PHE A 248 19.09 -11.10 -15.88
CA PHE A 248 18.18 -10.00 -16.16
C PHE A 248 18.02 -9.79 -17.66
N ILE A 249 19.12 -9.87 -18.41
CA ILE A 249 19.08 -9.76 -19.89
C ILE A 249 18.23 -10.90 -20.46
N LYS A 250 18.51 -12.15 -20.09
CA LYS A 250 17.76 -13.33 -20.56
C LYS A 250 16.28 -13.26 -20.18
N ALA A 251 15.95 -12.71 -19.03
CA ALA A 251 14.57 -12.51 -18.62
C ALA A 251 13.87 -11.42 -19.44
N GLY A 252 14.58 -10.35 -19.81
CA GLY A 252 14.04 -9.25 -20.61
C GLY A 252 13.91 -9.55 -22.11
N GLU A 253 14.62 -10.54 -22.62
CA GLU A 253 14.52 -11.02 -24.01
C GLU A 253 13.30 -11.93 -24.26
N LYS A 254 12.65 -12.41 -23.20
CA LYS A 254 11.46 -13.26 -23.23
C LYS A 254 10.19 -12.44 -23.09
#